data_AF-A0A926DMX0-F1
#
_entry.id   AF-A0A926DMX0-F1
#
_cell.length_a   1.000
_cell.length_b   1.000
_cell.length_c   1.000
_cell.angle_alpha   90.00
_cell.angle_beta   90.00
_cell.angle_gamma   90.00
#
_symmetry.space_group_name_H-M   'P 1'
#
loop_
_entity.id
_entity.type
_entity.pdbx_description
1 polymer ?
#
loop_
_entity_poly.entity_id
_entity_poly.type
_entity_poly.pdbx_seq_one_letter_code
_entity_poly.pdbx_strand_id
1 'polypeptide(L)'
;MMKLNIGGFMMRQIRRGTFETNSSSVHSITMCSETDYDKWVNGELFYDRWDEALVEKTPERESDEDHQYLTYEQFNDYKYIDYETFEDSYKTASGEKVIAFGYYGENR
;
A
#
# COMPACT_ATOMS: atom_id res chain seq x y z
N MET A 1 -48.89 28.45 14.56
CA MET A 1 -47.64 28.31 13.79
C MET A 1 -46.95 27.01 14.23
N MET A 2 -47.11 25.91 13.50
CA MET A 2 -46.46 24.63 13.80
C MET A 2 -45.01 24.67 13.27
N LYS A 3 -44.03 24.41 14.14
CA LYS A 3 -42.64 24.16 13.73
C LYS A 3 -42.57 22.75 13.16
N LEU A 4 -42.29 22.63 11.86
CA LEU A 4 -41.85 21.37 11.27
C LEU A 4 -40.45 21.05 11.82
N ASN A 5 -40.34 19.94 12.55
CA ASN A 5 -39.06 19.38 12.95
C ASN A 5 -38.62 18.44 11.83
N ILE A 6 -37.72 18.91 10.97
CA ILE A 6 -37.16 18.11 9.88
C ILE A 6 -36.12 17.21 10.54
N GLY A 7 -36.49 15.96 10.80
CA GLY A 7 -35.56 14.93 11.28
C GLY A 7 -34.32 14.92 10.40
N GLY A 8 -33.16 15.07 11.03
CA GLY A 8 -31.88 15.17 10.34
C GLY A 8 -31.68 13.97 9.42
N PHE A 9 -31.57 14.23 8.12
CA PHE A 9 -31.09 13.24 7.17
C PHE A 9 -29.72 12.74 7.66
N MET A 10 -29.61 11.45 8.00
CA MET A 10 -28.30 10.83 8.19
C MET A 10 -27.54 10.93 6.87
N MET A 11 -26.58 11.83 6.82
CA MET A 11 -25.71 11.98 5.67
C MET A 11 -24.77 10.78 5.67
N ARG A 12 -24.95 9.85 4.72
CA ARG A 12 -23.94 8.82 4.46
C ARG A 12 -22.71 9.54 3.91
N GLN A 13 -21.69 9.72 4.74
CA GLN A 13 -20.42 10.23 4.29
C GLN A 13 -19.71 9.11 3.52
N ILE A 14 -19.76 9.18 2.19
CA ILE A 14 -18.97 8.31 1.32
C ILE A 14 -17.63 9.02 1.09
N ARG A 15 -16.55 8.44 1.61
CA ARG A 15 -15.19 8.93 1.31
C ARG A 15 -14.72 8.26 0.01
N ARG A 16 -14.33 9.06 -0.97
CA ARG A 16 -13.72 8.57 -2.22
C ARG A 16 -12.22 8.82 -2.13
N GLY A 17 -11.42 7.85 -2.57
CA GLY A 17 -9.95 7.93 -2.46
C GLY A 17 -9.43 7.77 -1.04
N THR A 18 -10.14 7.01 -0.21
CA THR A 18 -9.65 6.60 1.12
C THR A 18 -9.26 5.13 1.03
N PHE A 19 -7.99 4.84 1.27
CA PHE A 19 -7.52 3.50 1.56
C PHE A 19 -7.84 3.24 3.04
N GLU A 20 -8.74 2.30 3.31
CA GLU A 20 -9.13 1.95 4.68
C GLU A 20 -8.37 0.70 5.11
N THR A 21 -7.48 0.90 6.08
CA THR A 21 -6.85 -0.18 6.81
C THR A 21 -7.28 -0.08 8.27
N ASN A 22 -7.55 -1.22 8.91
CA ASN A 22 -7.67 -1.21 10.36
C ASN A 22 -6.25 -1.27 10.93
N SER A 23 -5.86 -0.28 11.72
CA SER A 23 -4.48 -0.11 12.20
C SER A 23 -4.01 -1.24 13.12
N SER A 24 -4.91 -2.08 13.63
CA SER A 24 -4.58 -3.29 14.38
C SER A 24 -4.10 -4.45 13.48
N SER A 25 -4.33 -4.38 12.17
CA SER A 25 -3.99 -5.47 11.23
C SER A 25 -3.07 -5.04 10.09
N VAL A 26 -2.69 -3.77 9.96
CA VAL A 26 -1.75 -3.33 8.91
C VAL A 26 -0.42 -2.93 9.53
N HIS A 27 0.63 -3.62 9.12
CA HIS A 27 1.99 -3.40 9.61
C HIS A 27 2.73 -2.38 8.75
N SER A 28 2.47 -2.38 7.44
CA SER A 28 3.10 -1.50 6.47
C SER A 28 2.10 -1.04 5.41
N ILE A 29 2.23 0.21 4.98
CA ILE A 29 1.51 0.76 3.82
C ILE A 29 2.39 1.73 3.05
N THR A 30 2.73 1.37 1.82
CA THR A 30 3.49 2.19 0.88
C THR A 30 2.58 2.66 -0.24
N MET A 31 2.65 3.95 -0.56
CA MET A 31 1.93 4.54 -1.69
C MET A 31 2.94 5.06 -2.72
N CYS A 32 2.74 4.71 -3.99
CA CYS A 32 3.60 5.13 -5.08
C CYS A 32 2.81 5.43 -6.36
N SER A 33 3.51 6.01 -7.33
CA SER A 33 2.97 6.18 -8.68
C SER A 33 2.83 4.83 -9.38
N GLU A 34 1.88 4.70 -10.31
CA GLU A 34 1.80 3.51 -11.18
C GLU A 34 3.12 3.25 -11.91
N THR A 35 3.84 4.30 -12.33
CA THR A 35 5.13 4.15 -13.01
C THR A 35 6.22 3.54 -12.14
N ASP A 36 6.30 3.89 -10.85
CA ASP A 36 7.30 3.30 -9.96
C ASP A 36 6.92 1.87 -9.58
N TYR A 37 5.62 1.62 -9.40
CA TYR A 37 5.10 0.28 -9.19
C TYR A 37 5.44 -0.66 -10.37
N ASP A 38 5.19 -0.21 -11.60
CA ASP A 38 5.49 -0.98 -12.81
C ASP A 38 6.98 -1.29 -12.93
N LYS A 39 7.86 -0.33 -12.62
CA LYS A 39 9.31 -0.57 -12.59
C LYS A 39 9.70 -1.64 -11.57
N TRP A 40 9.08 -1.63 -10.39
CA TRP A 40 9.31 -2.66 -9.38
C TRP A 40 8.82 -4.04 -9.83
N VAL A 41 7.62 -4.12 -10.40
CA VAL A 41 7.06 -5.35 -10.99
C VAL A 41 7.95 -5.90 -12.11
N ASN A 42 8.52 -5.01 -12.93
CA ASN A 42 9.45 -5.37 -14.01
C ASN A 42 10.87 -5.71 -13.52
N GLY A 43 11.14 -5.62 -12.21
CA GLY A 43 12.43 -5.96 -11.61
C GLY A 43 13.51 -4.89 -11.79
N GLU A 44 13.14 -3.64 -12.10
CA GLU A 44 14.04 -2.49 -12.21
C GLU A 44 14.33 -1.84 -10.85
N LEU A 45 13.40 -1.96 -9.90
CA LEU A 45 13.54 -1.45 -8.53
C LEU A 45 13.52 -2.59 -7.51
N PHE A 46 13.95 -2.29 -6.29
CA PHE A 46 13.67 -3.08 -5.09
C PHE A 46 12.71 -2.34 -4.17
N TYR A 47 11.97 -3.09 -3.36
CA TYR A 47 11.28 -2.57 -2.20
C TYR A 47 12.18 -2.73 -0.97
N ASP A 48 12.57 -1.62 -0.34
CA ASP A 48 13.25 -1.60 0.95
C ASP A 48 12.22 -1.75 2.05
N ARG A 49 12.16 -2.93 2.68
CA ARG A 49 11.16 -3.22 3.71
C ARG A 49 11.42 -2.53 5.06
N TRP A 50 12.59 -1.92 5.27
CA TRP A 50 12.91 -1.18 6.50
C TRP A 50 12.56 0.30 6.36
N ASP A 51 12.87 0.87 5.19
CA ASP A 51 12.53 2.27 4.88
C ASP A 51 11.14 2.42 4.20
N GLU A 52 10.48 1.30 3.89
CA GLU A 52 9.17 1.20 3.23
C GLU A 52 9.08 1.96 1.90
N ALA A 53 10.15 1.88 1.11
CA ALA A 53 10.35 2.68 -0.09
C ALA A 53 10.82 1.87 -1.30
N LEU A 54 10.43 2.31 -2.50
CA LEU A 54 10.98 1.78 -3.76
C LEU A 54 12.33 2.45 -4.05
N VAL A 55 13.35 1.64 -4.30
CA VAL A 55 14.73 2.09 -4.46
C VAL A 55 15.40 1.43 -5.67
N GLU A 56 16.35 2.14 -6.26
CA GLU A 56 17.13 1.64 -7.41
C GLU A 56 17.90 0.37 -7.07
N LYS A 57 18.05 -0.50 -8.07
CA LYS A 57 18.92 -1.65 -7.96
C LYS A 57 20.38 -1.25 -7.93
N THR A 58 21.13 -1.82 -7.00
CA THR A 58 22.59 -1.75 -6.99
C THR A 58 23.15 -3.14 -6.67
N PRO A 59 24.38 -3.48 -7.12
CA PRO A 59 25.00 -4.77 -6.82
C PRO A 59 25.04 -5.07 -5.32
N GLU A 60 25.23 -4.06 -4.48
CA GLU A 60 25.25 -4.19 -3.03
C GLU A 60 23.89 -4.64 -2.48
N ARG A 61 22.79 -4.12 -3.04
CA ARG A 61 21.42 -4.49 -2.66
C ARG A 61 21.00 -5.84 -3.24
N GLU A 62 21.51 -6.20 -4.42
CA GLU A 62 21.28 -7.54 -4.98
C GLU A 62 21.98 -8.63 -4.16
N SER A 63 23.10 -8.32 -3.50
CA SER A 63 23.82 -9.25 -2.64
C SER A 63 23.33 -9.26 -1.18
N ASP A 64 22.18 -8.66 -0.90
CA ASP A 64 21.64 -8.55 0.45
C ASP A 64 21.19 -9.91 1.02
N GLU A 65 21.85 -10.34 2.09
CA GLU A 65 21.54 -11.59 2.80
C GLU A 65 20.43 -11.41 3.86
N ASP A 66 20.16 -10.16 4.27
CA ASP A 66 19.18 -9.83 5.32
C ASP A 66 17.74 -9.75 4.79
N HIS A 67 17.55 -9.89 3.48
CA HIS A 67 16.25 -9.78 2.81
C HIS A 67 15.54 -8.45 3.11
N GLN A 68 16.32 -7.37 3.25
CA GLN A 68 15.86 -5.99 3.31
C GLN A 68 15.30 -5.56 1.94
N TYR A 69 16.00 -5.90 0.85
CA TYR A 69 15.66 -5.48 -0.51
C TYR A 69 14.90 -6.57 -1.26
N LEU A 70 13.60 -6.35 -1.48
CA LEU A 70 12.70 -7.35 -2.03
C LEU A 70 12.33 -7.04 -3.48
N THR A 71 12.45 -8.03 -4.35
CA THR A 71 11.75 -8.03 -5.66
C THR A 71 10.25 -8.14 -5.45
N TYR A 72 9.47 -7.81 -6.48
CA TYR A 72 8.02 -7.99 -6.47
C TYR A 72 7.61 -9.44 -6.15
N GLU A 73 8.31 -10.41 -6.72
CA GLU A 73 8.05 -11.83 -6.46
C GLU A 73 8.34 -12.22 -5.01
N GLN A 74 9.49 -11.78 -4.47
CA GLN A 74 9.84 -12.05 -3.07
C GLN A 74 8.89 -11.38 -2.09
N PHE A 75 8.47 -10.14 -2.35
CA PHE A 75 7.49 -9.46 -1.51
C PHE A 75 6.18 -10.22 -1.40
N ASN A 76 5.71 -10.86 -2.49
CA ASN A 76 4.47 -11.63 -2.52
C ASN A 76 4.65 -13.11 -2.15
N ASP A 77 5.87 -13.56 -1.82
CA ASP A 77 6.12 -14.91 -1.33
C ASP A 77 6.22 -14.88 0.20
N TYR A 78 5.25 -15.53 0.85
CA TYR A 78 5.17 -15.65 2.30
C TYR A 78 6.47 -16.15 2.95
N LYS A 79 7.30 -16.93 2.24
CA LYS A 79 8.61 -17.40 2.76
C LYS A 79 9.62 -16.28 3.04
N TYR A 80 9.46 -15.12 2.43
CA TYR A 80 10.40 -13.99 2.56
C TYR A 80 9.89 -12.94 3.53
N ILE A 81 8.57 -12.72 3.53
CA ILE A 81 7.95 -11.65 4.29
C ILE A 81 7.24 -12.13 5.57
N ASP A 82 6.85 -13.40 5.66
CA ASP A 82 6.04 -13.98 6.75
C ASP A 82 4.69 -13.28 7.01
N TYR A 83 4.23 -12.44 6.06
CA TYR A 83 2.99 -11.69 6.16
C TYR A 83 2.15 -11.84 4.89
N GLU A 84 0.82 -11.72 5.03
CA GLU A 84 -0.08 -11.59 3.90
C GLU A 84 0.03 -10.17 3.33
N THR A 85 0.23 -10.06 2.02
CA THR A 85 0.35 -8.78 1.31
C THR A 85 -1.00 -8.28 0.81
N PHE A 86 -1.09 -6.98 0.56
CA PHE A 86 -2.22 -6.36 -0.12
C PHE A 86 -1.76 -5.37 -1.17
N GLU A 87 -2.63 -5.15 -2.14
CA GLU A 87 -2.52 -4.12 -3.17
C GLU A 87 -3.91 -3.51 -3.38
N ASP A 88 -3.97 -2.18 -3.46
CA ASP A 88 -5.14 -1.42 -3.87
C ASP A 88 -4.70 -0.22 -4.73
N SER A 89 -5.61 0.34 -5.52
CA SER A 89 -5.30 1.49 -6.36
C SER A 89 -6.42 2.51 -6.39
N TYR A 90 -6.02 3.77 -6.54
CA TYR A 90 -6.95 4.88 -6.66
C TYR A 90 -6.56 5.78 -7.83
N LYS A 91 -7.55 6.13 -8.65
CA LYS A 91 -7.40 7.15 -9.70
C LYS A 91 -7.81 8.51 -9.15
N THR A 92 -6.87 9.44 -9.12
CA THR A 92 -7.10 10.82 -8.69
C THR A 92 -8.05 11.55 -9.65
N ALA A 93 -8.56 12.71 -9.22
CA ALA A 93 -9.39 13.56 -10.08
C ALA A 93 -8.62 14.09 -11.31
N SER A 94 -7.29 14.25 -11.21
CA SER A 94 -6.40 14.57 -12.33
C SER A 94 -6.17 13.40 -13.29
N GLY A 95 -6.54 12.18 -12.90
CA GLY A 95 -6.42 10.97 -13.70
C GLY A 95 -5.15 10.16 -13.45
N GLU A 96 -4.30 10.59 -12.52
CA GLU A 96 -3.13 9.85 -12.07
C GLU A 96 -3.58 8.64 -11.23
N LYS A 97 -2.91 7.50 -11.41
CA LYS A 97 -3.18 6.31 -10.61
C LYS A 97 -2.12 6.21 -9.51
N VAL A 98 -2.60 6.14 -8.28
CA VAL A 98 -1.82 5.88 -7.08
C VAL A 98 -2.02 4.43 -6.70
N ILE A 99 -0.93 3.71 -6.49
CA ILE A 99 -0.94 2.34 -5.99
C ILE A 99 -0.61 2.38 -4.51
N ALA A 100 -1.41 1.70 -3.69
CA ALA A 100 -1.14 1.45 -2.29
C ALA A 100 -0.89 -0.04 -2.11
N PHE A 101 0.24 -0.42 -1.54
CA PHE A 101 0.56 -1.82 -1.26
C PHE A 101 1.21 -1.93 0.11
N GLY A 102 1.26 -3.14 0.66
CA GLY A 102 1.82 -3.36 1.98
C GLY A 102 1.51 -4.76 2.47
N TYR A 103 1.62 -4.96 3.77
CA TYR A 103 1.36 -6.25 4.39
C TYR A 103 0.67 -6.11 5.74
N TYR A 104 -0.16 -7.11 6.03
CA TYR A 104 -0.92 -7.18 7.26
C TYR A 104 -0.01 -7.59 8.43
N GLY A 105 -0.19 -6.96 9.58
CA GLY A 105 0.42 -7.38 10.84
C GLY A 105 -0.41 -8.46 11.51
N GLU A 106 0.23 -9.52 12.00
CA GLU A 106 -0.46 -10.49 12.83
C GLU A 106 -0.84 -9.88 14.19
N ASN A 107 -2.09 -10.08 14.60
CA ASN A 107 -2.45 -9.96 16.01
C ASN A 107 -1.78 -11.11 16.76
N ARG A 108 -0.66 -10.85 17.44
CA ARG A 108 -0.13 -11.76 18.46
C ARG A 108 -0.90 -11.64 19.77
#